data_AF-A0A4V1M020-F1
#
_entry.id   AF-A0A4V1M020-F1
#
_cell.length_a   1.000
_cell.length_b   1.000
_cell.length_c   1.000
_cell.angle_alpha   90.00
_cell.angle_beta   90.00
_cell.angle_gamma   90.00
#
_symmetry.space_group_name_H-M   'P 1'
#
loop_
_entity.id
_entity.type
_entity.pdbx_description
1 polymer ?
#
loop_
_entity_poly.entity_id
_entity_poly.type
_entity_poly.pdbx_seq_one_letter_code
_entity_poly.pdbx_strand_id
1 'polypeptide(L)'
;MAEGILGLGSSQLNQELLDKLKDAERVARVKPIEDQLNSITEEGGESDTLKSITDQVNQFLESVKPFDLFVKGGVNAFDQKVANVTGTSAVFDAVDVGQISEGTTEVFIEQLAKKDVYQTNTFADKKAVVATSSSIDINGKTFTTQGEDFESLAQVINDEGSITATYDSVANTLTINDGVNGDVVFSTDGKTYSDLATDIDADVNFSSSIPAKPISGDMLTLNQPGKPVYQSDIKVSNDDIVDATGGTITINVDGVDKEFTINADTTYGDLIAEINLDEELDAKLSSEGRLSISHKDKETDITVTESLTTETLGMSRGEKFSTEGLTYEELAKKINNNSSYTANVESVGENQNRLVIKSSESGLENAITITQTGVDLGLNEASNHTVSAQNMKATVDGIDYDVSSNVIVVDGGLKITAVEKNEPGEFSSISIEKDVSTVEPLLQDFVSQYNALISVIDDELYSSESSIEDKSTLRTVVEGIKDKLFGSYGDDKLSIFNFGFEVDKNGVLSLDSTKFNEAMEDDISALKDLFIGAAESPGLGTDLKEYVDSLDSFDGLLTKYEENMNSRKESLQEDVDSAQESLDSRYALLAQQFASYGAVIAQFENQFAGLKMMIEQSISGN
;
A
#
# COMPACT_ATOMS: atom_id res chain seq x y z
N MET A 1 -54.02 -83.76 7.39
CA MET A 1 -54.27 -83.78 5.93
C MET A 1 -52.93 -83.63 5.25
N ALA A 2 -52.65 -84.53 4.33
CA ALA A 2 -51.39 -84.63 3.61
C ALA A 2 -51.14 -83.39 2.73
N GLU A 3 -49.89 -82.92 2.80
CA GLU A 3 -49.08 -82.12 1.86
C GLU A 3 -49.80 -81.25 0.81
N GLY A 4 -49.82 -79.94 1.06
CA GLY A 4 -49.65 -78.97 -0.01
C GLY A 4 -48.17 -78.97 -0.40
N ILE A 5 -47.87 -79.48 -1.58
CA ILE A 5 -46.53 -79.66 -2.14
C ILE A 5 -45.66 -78.42 -1.89
N LEU A 6 -44.54 -78.56 -1.17
CA LEU A 6 -43.48 -77.55 -1.09
C LEU A 6 -42.79 -77.48 -2.47
N GLY A 7 -43.46 -76.84 -3.43
CA GLY A 7 -42.95 -76.64 -4.78
C GLY A 7 -42.01 -75.44 -4.79
N LEU A 8 -40.70 -75.68 -4.92
CA LEU A 8 -39.75 -74.65 -5.34
C LEU A 8 -39.90 -74.44 -6.85
N GLY A 9 -40.16 -73.21 -7.31
CA GLY A 9 -40.16 -72.86 -8.74
C GLY A 9 -41.48 -73.03 -9.49
N SER A 10 -42.63 -72.72 -8.88
CA SER A 10 -43.95 -72.79 -9.54
C SER A 10 -44.25 -71.67 -10.55
N SER A 11 -43.33 -70.73 -10.75
CA SER A 11 -43.44 -69.58 -11.64
C SER A 11 -42.44 -69.65 -12.79
N GLN A 12 -42.88 -69.25 -14.00
CA GLN A 12 -42.00 -69.15 -15.16
C GLN A 12 -40.98 -68.02 -14.96
N LEU A 13 -39.73 -68.27 -15.32
CA LEU A 13 -38.67 -67.26 -15.31
C LEU A 13 -39.04 -66.13 -16.30
N ASN A 14 -39.04 -64.89 -15.82
CA ASN A 14 -39.28 -63.68 -16.62
C ASN A 14 -38.39 -62.53 -16.13
N GLN A 15 -38.31 -61.44 -16.90
CA GLN A 15 -37.47 -60.29 -16.55
C GLN A 15 -37.87 -59.65 -15.21
N GLU A 16 -39.17 -59.54 -14.94
CA GLU A 16 -39.69 -58.98 -13.69
C GLU A 16 -39.23 -59.76 -12.45
N LEU A 17 -39.12 -61.09 -12.54
CA LEU A 17 -38.60 -61.93 -11.47
C LEU A 17 -37.10 -61.73 -11.27
N LEU A 18 -36.33 -61.58 -12.35
CA LEU A 18 -34.89 -61.27 -12.25
C LEU A 18 -34.66 -59.91 -11.56
N ASP A 19 -35.45 -58.90 -11.90
CA ASP A 19 -35.35 -57.57 -11.29
C ASP A 19 -35.70 -57.62 -9.79
N LYS A 20 -36.79 -58.31 -9.41
CA LYS A 20 -37.15 -58.50 -7.99
C LYS A 20 -36.08 -59.23 -7.18
N LEU A 21 -35.44 -60.23 -7.79
CA LEU A 21 -34.34 -60.94 -7.14
C LEU A 21 -33.12 -60.02 -6.99
N LYS A 22 -32.83 -59.19 -7.99
CA LYS A 22 -31.75 -58.20 -7.94
C LYS A 22 -31.95 -57.21 -6.81
N ASP A 23 -33.16 -56.65 -6.68
CA ASP A 23 -33.51 -55.71 -5.61
C ASP A 23 -33.39 -56.36 -4.22
N ALA A 24 -33.88 -57.60 -4.07
CA ALA A 24 -33.76 -58.33 -2.83
C ALA A 24 -32.29 -58.62 -2.46
N GLU A 25 -31.46 -58.97 -3.44
CA GLU A 25 -30.02 -59.19 -3.22
C GLU A 25 -29.27 -57.88 -2.94
N ARG A 26 -29.68 -56.76 -3.56
CA ARG A 26 -29.16 -55.41 -3.24
C ARG A 26 -29.43 -55.05 -1.78
N VAL A 27 -30.65 -55.24 -1.29
CA VAL A 27 -31.01 -54.98 0.11
C VAL A 27 -30.17 -55.81 1.08
N ALA A 28 -29.81 -57.04 0.70
CA ALA A 28 -29.03 -57.93 1.56
C ALA A 28 -27.51 -57.67 1.52
N ARG A 29 -26.98 -57.18 0.39
CA ARG A 29 -25.52 -57.07 0.16
C ARG A 29 -24.98 -55.64 0.10
N VAL A 30 -25.70 -54.74 -0.54
CA VAL A 30 -25.24 -53.36 -0.80
C VAL A 30 -25.74 -52.42 0.30
N LYS A 31 -27.04 -52.52 0.63
CA LYS A 31 -27.68 -51.61 1.60
C LYS A 31 -26.98 -51.52 2.97
N PRO A 32 -26.47 -52.62 3.59
CA PRO A 32 -25.78 -52.50 4.86
C PRO A 32 -24.51 -51.62 4.80
N ILE A 33 -23.77 -51.66 3.69
CA ILE A 33 -22.56 -50.85 3.48
C ILE A 33 -22.96 -49.40 3.19
N GLU A 34 -24.03 -49.20 2.41
CA GLU A 34 -24.62 -47.87 2.21
C GLU A 34 -25.08 -47.24 3.53
N ASP A 35 -25.78 -48.00 4.39
CA ASP A 35 -26.25 -47.53 5.70
C ASP A 35 -25.04 -47.14 6.59
N GLN A 36 -23.91 -47.87 6.51
CA GLN A 36 -22.67 -47.50 7.21
C GLN A 36 -22.03 -46.23 6.63
N LEU A 37 -21.96 -46.09 5.31
CA LEU A 37 -21.46 -44.88 4.65
C LEU A 37 -22.31 -43.66 5.03
N ASN A 38 -23.64 -43.83 5.00
CA ASN A 38 -24.60 -42.79 5.36
C ASN A 38 -24.46 -42.36 6.81
N SER A 39 -24.12 -43.26 7.74
CA SER A 39 -23.85 -42.89 9.14
C SER A 39 -22.66 -41.92 9.32
N ILE A 40 -21.78 -41.84 8.32
CA ILE A 40 -20.67 -40.88 8.27
C ILE A 40 -21.08 -39.61 7.52
N THR A 41 -21.77 -39.75 6.37
CA THR A 41 -21.93 -38.67 5.39
C THR A 41 -23.28 -37.94 5.40
N GLU A 42 -24.33 -38.52 5.99
CA GLU A 42 -25.63 -37.85 6.09
C GLU A 42 -25.63 -36.72 7.13
N GLU A 43 -26.64 -35.84 7.04
CA GLU A 43 -26.81 -34.76 8.00
C GLU A 43 -26.99 -35.30 9.43
N GLY A 44 -26.14 -34.84 10.34
CA GLY A 44 -26.06 -35.37 11.72
C GLY A 44 -25.27 -36.68 11.85
N GLY A 45 -24.68 -37.17 10.77
CA GLY A 45 -23.68 -38.24 10.78
C GLY A 45 -22.35 -37.79 11.38
N GLU A 46 -21.39 -38.71 11.45
CA GLU A 46 -20.12 -38.50 12.13
C GLU A 46 -19.34 -37.29 11.61
N SER A 47 -19.33 -37.07 10.28
CA SER A 47 -18.59 -35.96 9.67
C SER A 47 -19.14 -34.59 10.05
N ASP A 48 -20.46 -34.45 10.11
CA ASP A 48 -21.10 -33.19 10.48
C ASP A 48 -20.93 -32.90 11.97
N THR A 49 -21.01 -33.94 12.81
CA THR A 49 -20.79 -33.83 14.25
C THR A 49 -19.34 -33.50 14.59
N LEU A 50 -18.35 -34.15 13.96
CA LEU A 50 -16.94 -33.84 14.15
C LEU A 50 -16.62 -32.41 13.72
N LYS A 51 -17.23 -31.95 12.61
CA LYS A 51 -17.11 -30.56 12.17
C LYS A 51 -17.68 -29.60 13.21
N SER A 52 -18.88 -29.87 13.75
CA SER A 52 -19.49 -29.05 14.80
C SER A 52 -18.59 -28.95 16.04
N ILE A 53 -17.97 -30.06 16.47
CA ILE A 53 -16.99 -30.07 17.56
C ILE A 53 -15.77 -29.22 17.21
N THR A 54 -15.22 -29.37 16.01
CA THR A 54 -14.05 -28.60 15.55
C THR A 54 -14.36 -27.10 15.49
N ASP A 55 -15.57 -26.73 15.03
CA ASP A 55 -16.03 -25.35 15.04
C ASP A 55 -16.13 -24.80 16.48
N GLN A 56 -16.60 -25.59 17.44
CA GLN A 56 -16.62 -25.20 18.86
C GLN A 56 -15.22 -25.09 19.48
N VAL A 57 -14.29 -25.97 19.10
CA VAL A 57 -12.87 -25.88 19.50
C VAL A 57 -12.27 -24.57 19.00
N ASN A 58 -12.56 -24.19 17.76
CA ASN A 58 -12.12 -22.93 17.18
C ASN A 58 -12.79 -21.70 17.82
N GLN A 59 -14.08 -21.76 18.14
CA GLN A 59 -14.76 -20.70 18.90
C GLN A 59 -14.13 -20.52 20.29
N PHE A 60 -13.81 -21.62 20.97
CA PHE A 60 -13.09 -21.56 22.23
C PHE A 60 -11.69 -20.96 22.05
N LEU A 61 -10.93 -21.38 21.04
CA LEU A 61 -9.62 -20.83 20.71
C LEU A 61 -9.66 -19.30 20.56
N GLU A 62 -10.65 -18.76 19.83
CA GLU A 62 -10.81 -17.30 19.68
C GLU A 62 -10.99 -16.58 21.02
N SER A 63 -11.73 -17.18 21.97
CA SER A 63 -11.90 -16.61 23.32
C SER A 63 -10.63 -16.67 24.18
N VAL A 64 -9.67 -17.56 23.86
CA VAL A 64 -8.38 -17.66 24.57
C VAL A 64 -7.35 -16.67 24.04
N LYS A 65 -7.37 -16.37 22.73
CA LYS A 65 -6.37 -15.50 22.07
C LYS A 65 -6.11 -14.14 22.76
N PRO A 66 -7.09 -13.42 23.32
CA PRO A 66 -6.84 -12.18 24.04
C PRO A 66 -5.88 -12.33 25.22
N PHE A 67 -5.73 -13.54 25.77
CA PHE A 67 -4.89 -13.86 26.92
C PHE A 67 -3.52 -14.46 26.50
N ASP A 68 -3.23 -14.52 25.21
CA ASP A 68 -1.91 -14.93 24.72
C ASP A 68 -0.86 -13.84 25.03
N LEU A 69 0.36 -14.24 25.37
CA LEU A 69 1.50 -13.33 25.50
C LEU A 69 1.90 -12.74 24.14
N PHE A 70 1.67 -13.48 23.06
CA PHE A 70 2.15 -13.14 21.71
C PHE A 70 1.03 -12.72 20.74
N VAL A 71 0.08 -11.90 21.23
CA VAL A 71 -1.06 -11.44 20.42
C VAL A 71 -0.60 -10.72 19.15
N LYS A 72 -1.03 -11.23 17.99
CA LYS A 72 -0.86 -10.57 16.69
C LYS A 72 -1.85 -9.39 16.58
N GLY A 73 -1.51 -8.25 17.18
CA GLY A 73 -2.38 -7.07 17.14
C GLY A 73 -2.04 -5.92 18.10
N GLY A 74 -1.00 -6.05 18.94
CA GLY A 74 -0.46 -4.95 19.73
C GLY A 74 -0.53 -5.15 21.24
N VAL A 75 -1.72 -5.46 21.79
CA VAL A 75 -1.94 -5.56 23.25
C VAL A 75 -2.85 -6.74 23.62
N ASN A 76 -2.50 -7.44 24.69
CA ASN A 76 -3.33 -8.51 25.29
C ASN A 76 -4.49 -7.91 26.12
N ALA A 77 -5.34 -8.76 26.68
CA ALA A 77 -6.53 -8.38 27.45
C ALA A 77 -6.22 -7.46 28.65
N PHE A 78 -5.02 -7.55 29.23
CA PHE A 78 -4.60 -6.78 30.42
C PHE A 78 -3.79 -5.52 30.09
N ASP A 79 -3.36 -5.37 28.83
CA ASP A 79 -2.56 -4.24 28.37
C ASP A 79 -3.35 -3.30 27.44
N GLN A 80 -4.68 -3.46 27.37
CA GLN A 80 -5.56 -2.54 26.67
C GLN A 80 -5.44 -1.13 27.26
N LYS A 81 -5.59 -0.12 26.40
CA LYS A 81 -5.47 1.29 26.77
C LYS A 81 -6.67 2.08 26.28
N VAL A 82 -7.12 3.01 27.10
CA VAL A 82 -8.11 4.02 26.74
C VAL A 82 -7.41 5.38 26.67
N ALA A 83 -7.77 6.17 25.66
CA ALA A 83 -7.25 7.52 25.46
C ALA A 83 -8.38 8.54 25.53
N ASN A 84 -8.16 9.62 26.27
CA ASN A 84 -9.05 10.77 26.35
C ASN A 84 -8.33 11.99 25.78
N VAL A 85 -8.86 12.55 24.69
CA VAL A 85 -8.28 13.71 24.01
C VAL A 85 -9.07 14.97 24.34
N THR A 86 -8.36 16.08 24.59
CA THR A 86 -8.95 17.41 24.74
C THR A 86 -8.25 18.40 23.81
N GLY A 87 -8.97 19.46 23.40
CA GLY A 87 -8.48 20.45 22.43
C GLY A 87 -8.67 20.04 20.97
N THR A 88 -8.48 20.99 20.05
CA THR A 88 -8.68 20.82 18.59
C THR A 88 -7.42 21.10 17.78
N SER A 89 -6.35 21.56 18.42
CA SER A 89 -5.13 22.02 17.75
C SER A 89 -4.23 20.89 17.28
N ALA A 90 -4.39 19.70 17.85
CA ALA A 90 -3.67 18.51 17.43
C ALA A 90 -4.57 17.26 17.38
N VAL A 91 -4.24 16.36 16.46
CA VAL A 91 -4.76 15.00 16.40
C VAL A 91 -3.66 14.06 16.90
N PHE A 92 -4.05 13.16 17.79
CA PHE A 92 -3.17 12.15 18.37
C PHE A 92 -3.49 10.79 17.77
N ASP A 93 -2.45 10.06 17.39
CA ASP A 93 -2.51 8.73 16.81
C ASP A 93 -1.41 7.85 17.41
N ALA A 94 -1.64 6.55 17.44
CA ALA A 94 -0.73 5.55 17.99
C ALA A 94 -0.13 4.75 16.85
N VAL A 95 1.19 4.82 16.67
CA VAL A 95 1.86 3.93 15.70
C VAL A 95 1.76 2.47 16.16
N ASP A 96 1.90 2.25 17.46
CA ASP A 96 1.69 0.96 18.12
C ASP A 96 1.13 1.19 19.53
N VAL A 97 -0.11 0.77 19.77
CA VAL A 97 -0.80 0.92 21.06
C VAL A 97 -0.04 0.19 22.18
N GLY A 98 0.68 -0.89 21.87
CA GLY A 98 1.49 -1.63 22.85
C GLY A 98 2.66 -0.82 23.42
N GLN A 99 3.27 0.03 22.58
CA GLN A 99 4.45 0.84 22.94
C GLN A 99 4.11 2.17 23.62
N ILE A 100 2.84 2.58 23.58
CA ILE A 100 2.40 3.83 24.19
C ILE A 100 2.54 3.77 25.71
N SER A 101 3.16 4.77 26.31
CA SER A 101 3.22 4.87 27.78
C SER A 101 1.93 5.47 28.34
N GLU A 102 1.57 5.06 29.55
CA GLU A 102 0.50 5.69 30.34
C GLU A 102 0.91 7.12 30.73
N GLY A 103 -0.06 8.01 30.85
CA GLY A 103 0.15 9.40 31.27
C GLY A 103 -0.59 10.41 30.42
N THR A 104 -0.34 11.69 30.72
CA THR A 104 -0.90 12.81 29.96
C THR A 104 0.21 13.50 29.18
N THR A 105 0.00 13.69 27.89
CA THR A 105 0.84 14.52 27.03
C THR A 105 0.07 15.77 26.63
N GLU A 106 0.69 16.94 26.84
CA GLU A 106 0.18 18.24 26.43
C GLU A 106 0.98 18.76 25.23
N VAL A 107 0.27 19.32 24.24
CA VAL A 107 0.87 19.97 23.09
C VAL A 107 0.33 21.38 22.90
N PHE A 108 1.27 22.29 22.69
CA PHE A 108 1.04 23.67 22.29
C PHE A 108 1.57 23.89 20.88
N ILE A 109 0.71 24.22 19.92
CA ILE A 109 1.10 24.57 18.55
C ILE A 109 1.18 26.09 18.44
N GLU A 110 2.39 26.63 18.32
CA GLU A 110 2.59 28.07 18.13
C GLU A 110 2.38 28.49 16.67
N GLN A 111 2.78 27.61 15.75
CA GLN A 111 2.82 27.86 14.32
C GLN A 111 2.80 26.53 13.56
N LEU A 112 2.05 26.46 12.45
CA LEU A 112 2.07 25.33 11.53
C LEU A 112 3.19 25.45 10.50
N ALA A 113 3.77 24.33 10.07
CA ALA A 113 4.59 24.27 8.87
C ALA A 113 3.76 24.61 7.63
N LYS A 114 4.36 25.37 6.71
CA LYS A 114 3.75 25.70 5.40
C LYS A 114 4.71 25.42 4.26
N LYS A 115 4.11 25.09 3.12
CA LYS A 115 4.78 25.05 1.81
C LYS A 115 5.02 26.46 1.31
N ASP A 116 6.00 26.61 0.44
CA ASP A 116 6.23 27.85 -0.29
C ASP A 116 5.32 27.90 -1.52
N VAL A 117 4.76 29.07 -1.85
CA VAL A 117 3.87 29.22 -3.00
C VAL A 117 4.15 30.51 -3.76
N TYR A 118 4.55 30.35 -5.02
CA TYR A 118 4.69 31.40 -6.01
C TYR A 118 3.59 31.30 -7.08
N GLN A 119 3.22 32.43 -7.65
CA GLN A 119 2.35 32.50 -8.82
C GLN A 119 2.87 33.52 -9.83
N THR A 120 2.71 33.25 -11.12
CA THR A 120 3.02 34.24 -12.16
C THR A 120 1.99 35.37 -12.18
N ASN A 121 2.29 36.44 -12.91
CA ASN A 121 1.28 37.38 -13.41
C ASN A 121 0.20 36.65 -14.23
N THR A 122 -0.95 37.30 -14.41
CA THR A 122 -2.07 36.71 -15.15
C THR A 122 -1.81 36.66 -16.65
N PHE A 123 -2.19 35.57 -17.31
CA PHE A 123 -2.16 35.43 -18.76
C PHE A 123 -3.48 34.87 -19.32
N ALA A 124 -3.75 35.14 -20.60
CA ALA A 124 -5.07 34.97 -21.19
C ALA A 124 -5.47 33.52 -21.49
N ASP A 125 -4.57 32.72 -22.05
CA ASP A 125 -4.82 31.35 -22.50
C ASP A 125 -3.85 30.37 -21.81
N LYS A 126 -4.36 29.23 -21.34
CA LYS A 126 -3.56 28.15 -20.75
C LYS A 126 -2.53 27.57 -21.72
N LYS A 127 -2.84 27.62 -23.01
CA LYS A 127 -1.96 27.19 -24.11
C LYS A 127 -1.14 28.34 -24.70
N ALA A 128 -1.16 29.51 -24.07
CA ALA A 128 -0.25 30.57 -24.45
C ALA A 128 1.19 30.06 -24.28
N VAL A 129 2.00 30.30 -25.30
CA VAL A 129 3.44 30.13 -25.21
C VAL A 129 3.96 31.16 -24.21
N VAL A 130 4.90 30.74 -23.36
CA VAL A 130 5.57 31.61 -22.41
C VAL A 130 6.28 32.70 -23.20
N ALA A 131 5.94 33.96 -22.94
CA ALA A 131 6.49 35.09 -23.67
C ALA A 131 7.99 35.18 -23.41
N THR A 132 8.77 35.08 -24.47
CA THR A 132 10.23 35.23 -24.44
C THR A 132 10.59 36.70 -24.31
N SER A 133 11.63 37.05 -23.57
CA SER A 133 12.13 38.43 -23.58
C SER A 133 13.19 38.62 -24.66
N SER A 134 13.15 39.78 -25.33
CA SER A 134 14.24 40.23 -26.19
C SER A 134 14.86 41.46 -25.56
N SER A 135 16.19 41.56 -25.62
CA SER A 135 16.91 42.68 -25.02
C SER A 135 17.90 43.28 -25.99
N ILE A 136 18.14 44.59 -25.85
CA ILE A 136 19.13 45.35 -26.60
C ILE A 136 19.83 46.31 -25.65
N ASP A 137 21.15 46.36 -25.70
CA ASP A 137 21.92 47.40 -25.02
C ASP A 137 22.05 48.61 -25.92
N ILE A 138 21.76 49.80 -25.40
CA ILE A 138 22.00 51.07 -26.08
C ILE A 138 22.68 52.01 -25.10
N ASN A 139 23.85 52.54 -25.47
CA ASN A 139 24.69 53.42 -24.65
C ASN A 139 24.99 52.85 -23.25
N GLY A 140 25.23 51.54 -23.16
CA GLY A 140 25.58 50.86 -21.91
C GLY A 140 24.40 50.56 -20.98
N LYS A 141 23.16 50.69 -21.46
CA LYS A 141 21.94 50.31 -20.74
C LYS A 141 21.15 49.26 -21.49
N THR A 142 20.66 48.27 -20.76
CA THR A 142 19.84 47.19 -21.31
C THR A 142 18.37 47.58 -21.32
N PHE A 143 17.74 47.45 -22.48
CA PHE A 143 16.31 47.61 -22.66
C PHE A 143 15.72 46.25 -23.03
N THR A 144 14.72 45.81 -22.29
CA THR A 144 14.12 44.48 -22.44
C THR A 144 12.63 44.60 -22.72
N THR A 145 12.14 43.82 -23.67
CA THR A 145 10.75 43.76 -24.11
C THR A 145 10.27 42.33 -24.16
N GLN A 146 8.95 42.11 -24.23
CA GLN A 146 8.38 40.79 -24.53
C GLN A 146 8.47 40.55 -26.04
N GLY A 147 9.47 39.78 -26.45
CA GLY A 147 9.81 39.54 -27.85
C GLY A 147 10.36 40.78 -28.55
N GLU A 148 10.56 40.67 -29.86
CA GLU A 148 11.07 41.76 -30.69
C GLU A 148 9.94 42.72 -31.10
N ASP A 149 9.56 43.60 -30.18
CA ASP A 149 8.53 44.62 -30.39
C ASP A 149 9.16 46.02 -30.31
N PHE A 150 9.29 46.68 -31.45
CA PHE A 150 9.92 48.00 -31.54
C PHE A 150 9.06 49.13 -30.95
N GLU A 151 7.73 48.97 -30.87
CA GLU A 151 6.85 49.93 -30.21
C GLU A 151 7.05 49.86 -28.69
N SER A 152 7.05 48.64 -28.15
CA SER A 152 7.38 48.40 -26.74
C SER A 152 8.81 48.83 -26.40
N LEU A 153 9.78 48.63 -27.30
CA LEU A 153 11.16 49.08 -27.10
C LEU A 153 11.25 50.60 -26.95
N ALA A 154 10.55 51.35 -27.81
CA ALA A 154 10.52 52.80 -27.71
C ALA A 154 9.94 53.27 -26.37
N GLN A 155 8.91 52.57 -25.85
CA GLN A 155 8.34 52.87 -24.54
C GLN A 155 9.34 52.59 -23.41
N VAL A 156 9.95 51.40 -23.38
CA VAL A 156 10.93 51.02 -22.35
C VAL A 156 12.14 51.96 -22.35
N ILE A 157 12.58 52.42 -23.53
CA ILE A 157 13.61 53.45 -23.65
C ILE A 157 13.18 54.77 -22.99
N ASN A 158 11.96 55.24 -23.28
CA ASN A 158 11.45 56.49 -22.73
C ASN A 158 11.21 56.42 -21.21
N ASP A 159 10.76 55.29 -20.70
CA ASP A 159 10.49 55.07 -19.27
C ASP A 159 11.79 55.10 -18.44
N GLU A 160 12.91 54.65 -19.02
CA GLU A 160 14.23 54.73 -18.40
C GLU A 160 14.75 56.18 -18.32
N GLY A 161 14.50 56.97 -19.37
CA GLY A 161 14.62 58.43 -19.33
C GLY A 161 16.02 59.02 -19.58
N SER A 162 17.04 58.23 -19.92
CA SER A 162 18.35 58.77 -20.33
C SER A 162 18.51 59.08 -21.81
N ILE A 163 17.72 58.42 -22.65
CA ILE A 163 17.55 58.73 -24.06
C ILE A 163 16.04 58.69 -24.35
N THR A 164 15.62 59.29 -25.46
CA THR A 164 14.23 59.24 -25.91
C THR A 164 14.12 58.44 -27.19
N ALA A 165 12.99 57.75 -27.37
CA ALA A 165 12.71 57.00 -28.58
C ALA A 165 11.28 57.21 -29.06
N THR A 166 11.05 57.15 -30.37
CA THR A 166 9.72 57.15 -30.98
C THR A 166 9.68 56.11 -32.09
N TYR A 167 8.66 55.25 -32.06
CA TYR A 167 8.43 54.25 -33.11
C TYR A 167 7.33 54.70 -34.06
N ASP A 168 7.60 54.66 -35.36
CA ASP A 168 6.60 54.85 -36.43
C ASP A 168 6.30 53.49 -37.06
N SER A 169 5.13 52.93 -36.72
CA SER A 169 4.67 51.64 -37.21
C SER A 169 4.20 51.64 -38.67
N VAL A 170 4.00 52.83 -39.27
CA VAL A 170 3.68 52.95 -40.70
C VAL A 170 4.97 52.99 -41.53
N ALA A 171 5.99 53.68 -41.02
CA ALA A 171 7.29 53.78 -41.68
C ALA A 171 8.25 52.63 -41.35
N ASN A 172 7.93 51.81 -40.34
CA ASN A 172 8.83 50.79 -39.76
C ASN A 172 10.19 51.41 -39.41
N THR A 173 10.15 52.47 -38.60
CA THR A 173 11.36 53.17 -38.14
C THR A 173 11.33 53.46 -36.65
N LEU A 174 12.45 53.23 -35.97
CA LEU A 174 12.72 53.65 -34.61
C LEU A 174 13.61 54.89 -34.64
N THR A 175 13.12 56.00 -34.10
CA THR A 175 13.92 57.23 -33.92
C THR A 175 14.43 57.27 -32.49
N ILE A 176 15.74 57.43 -32.31
CA ILE A 176 16.39 57.54 -31.00
C ILE A 176 17.09 58.90 -30.91
N ASN A 177 17.00 59.54 -29.74
CA ASN A 177 17.65 60.81 -29.45
C ASN A 177 18.26 60.79 -28.05
N ASP A 178 19.57 61.03 -27.97
CA ASP A 178 20.37 61.01 -26.74
C ASP A 178 20.43 62.37 -26.02
N GLY A 179 19.70 63.38 -26.51
CA GLY A 179 19.67 64.74 -26.00
C GLY A 179 20.86 65.61 -26.42
N VAL A 180 21.84 65.06 -27.15
CA VAL A 180 23.08 65.75 -27.55
C VAL A 180 23.21 65.83 -29.08
N ASN A 181 22.98 64.72 -29.77
CA ASN A 181 23.24 64.55 -31.19
C ASN A 181 21.98 64.66 -32.08
N GLY A 182 20.81 64.84 -31.46
CA GLY A 182 19.53 64.99 -32.16
C GLY A 182 18.88 63.65 -32.54
N ASP A 183 17.84 63.71 -33.36
CA ASP A 183 17.09 62.52 -33.80
C ASP A 183 17.89 61.71 -34.83
N VAL A 184 18.13 60.43 -34.52
CA VAL A 184 18.68 59.45 -35.46
C VAL A 184 17.63 58.38 -35.75
N VAL A 185 17.39 58.11 -37.04
CA VAL A 185 16.31 57.24 -37.50
C VAL A 185 16.87 55.92 -38.01
N PHE A 186 16.45 54.82 -37.40
CA PHE A 186 16.82 53.46 -37.76
C PHE A 186 15.63 52.74 -38.40
N SER A 187 15.85 52.06 -39.53
CA SER A 187 14.81 51.22 -40.15
C SER A 187 14.71 49.90 -39.39
N THR A 188 13.48 49.46 -39.10
CA THR A 188 13.15 48.21 -38.40
C THR A 188 12.43 47.19 -39.30
N ASP A 189 12.22 47.51 -40.59
CA ASP A 189 11.47 46.68 -41.52
C ASP A 189 12.15 45.31 -41.72
N GLY A 190 11.48 44.24 -41.28
CA GLY A 190 11.98 42.87 -41.35
C GLY A 190 13.23 42.61 -40.51
N LYS A 191 13.54 43.47 -39.53
CA LYS A 191 14.73 43.37 -38.68
C LYS A 191 14.41 42.79 -37.31
N THR A 192 15.42 42.13 -36.76
CA THR A 192 15.50 41.70 -35.38
C THR A 192 16.14 42.80 -34.50
N TYR A 193 16.15 42.61 -33.18
CA TYR A 193 16.93 43.47 -32.30
C TYR A 193 18.42 43.35 -32.57
N SER A 194 18.89 42.17 -33.01
CA SER A 194 20.30 41.98 -33.41
C SER A 194 20.65 42.82 -34.64
N ASP A 195 19.76 42.87 -35.63
CA ASP A 195 19.96 43.70 -36.81
C ASP A 195 19.93 45.19 -36.44
N LEU A 196 18.96 45.59 -35.60
CA LEU A 196 18.85 46.96 -35.11
C LEU A 196 20.09 47.38 -34.29
N ALA A 197 20.59 46.52 -33.39
CA ALA A 197 21.80 46.79 -32.61
C ALA A 197 23.01 47.02 -33.51
N THR A 198 23.14 46.24 -34.58
CA THR A 198 24.18 46.41 -35.58
C THR A 198 24.07 47.77 -36.29
N ASP A 199 22.86 48.18 -36.65
CA ASP A 199 22.63 49.49 -37.29
C ASP A 199 22.90 50.66 -36.33
N ILE A 200 22.53 50.52 -35.05
CA ILE A 200 22.79 51.53 -34.03
C ILE A 200 24.29 51.66 -33.75
N ASP A 201 25.01 50.55 -33.62
CA ASP A 201 26.46 50.54 -33.34
C ASP A 201 27.30 51.04 -34.53
N ALA A 202 26.74 51.00 -35.75
CA ALA A 202 27.35 51.62 -36.92
C ALA A 202 27.29 53.15 -36.91
N ASP A 203 26.39 53.76 -36.12
CA ASP A 203 26.35 55.21 -35.92
C ASP A 203 27.43 55.65 -34.91
N VAL A 204 28.21 56.67 -35.26
CA VAL A 204 29.34 57.12 -34.44
C VAL A 204 28.94 57.70 -33.07
N ASN A 205 27.65 57.99 -32.85
CA ASN A 205 27.14 58.63 -31.63
C ASN A 205 26.50 57.64 -30.66
N PHE A 206 26.24 56.40 -31.09
CA PHE A 206 25.65 55.38 -30.26
C PHE A 206 26.58 54.18 -30.13
N SER A 207 26.45 53.45 -29.02
CA SER A 207 27.01 52.11 -28.89
C SER A 207 25.88 51.14 -28.64
N SER A 208 25.81 50.03 -29.36
CA SER A 208 24.77 49.04 -29.14
C SER A 208 25.30 47.62 -29.26
N SER A 209 24.75 46.75 -28.42
CA SER A 209 25.05 45.32 -28.43
C SER A 209 23.82 44.53 -28.06
N ILE A 210 23.81 43.25 -28.39
CA ILE A 210 22.88 42.32 -27.77
C ILE A 210 23.46 41.87 -26.44
N PRO A 211 22.73 42.00 -25.31
CA PRO A 211 23.18 41.47 -24.04
C PRO A 211 23.50 39.99 -24.19
N ALA A 212 24.60 39.54 -23.58
CA ALA A 212 24.94 38.14 -23.59
C ALA A 212 23.81 37.32 -22.94
N LYS A 213 23.00 36.65 -23.77
CA LYS A 213 22.03 35.66 -23.30
C LYS A 213 22.81 34.46 -22.75
N PRO A 214 22.36 33.79 -21.67
CA PRO A 214 22.93 32.49 -21.34
C PRO A 214 22.86 31.59 -22.58
N ILE A 215 23.90 30.78 -22.77
CA ILE A 215 24.15 30.00 -23.99
C ILE A 215 23.00 28.99 -24.30
N SER A 216 22.02 28.81 -23.39
CA SER A 216 20.87 27.90 -23.54
C SER A 216 19.45 28.52 -23.52
N GLY A 217 19.29 29.83 -23.71
CA GLY A 217 17.94 30.40 -23.90
C GLY A 217 17.24 30.89 -22.62
N ASP A 218 15.91 31.05 -22.68
CA ASP A 218 15.09 31.59 -21.57
C ASP A 218 14.82 30.52 -20.50
N MET A 219 14.95 30.88 -19.22
CA MET A 219 15.02 29.92 -18.13
C MET A 219 14.41 30.43 -16.81
N LEU A 220 13.83 29.48 -16.07
CA LEU A 220 13.57 29.60 -14.63
C LEU A 220 14.58 28.75 -13.86
N THR A 221 15.19 29.34 -12.84
CA THR A 221 16.06 28.62 -11.90
C THR A 221 15.38 28.57 -10.55
N LEU A 222 15.03 27.38 -10.08
CA LEU A 222 14.40 27.15 -8.78
C LEU A 222 15.43 26.56 -7.83
N ASN A 223 15.60 27.18 -6.67
CA ASN A 223 16.56 26.74 -5.67
C ASN A 223 15.87 26.42 -4.34
N GLN A 224 16.24 25.30 -3.72
CA GLN A 224 15.83 24.92 -2.36
C GLN A 224 17.04 24.78 -1.45
N PRO A 225 17.05 25.42 -0.27
CA PRO A 225 18.20 25.37 0.62
C PRO A 225 18.49 23.96 1.16
N GLY A 226 17.46 23.16 1.44
CA GLY A 226 17.61 21.78 1.93
C GLY A 226 17.81 20.74 0.82
N LYS A 227 17.84 21.17 -0.45
CA LYS A 227 18.14 20.30 -1.61
C LYS A 227 19.05 21.02 -2.60
N PRO A 228 20.27 21.41 -2.18
CA PRO A 228 21.19 22.15 -3.03
C PRO A 228 21.62 21.33 -4.24
N VAL A 229 21.64 21.99 -5.40
CA VAL A 229 22.13 21.42 -6.66
C VAL A 229 22.72 22.54 -7.51
N TYR A 230 23.78 22.25 -8.25
CA TYR A 230 24.37 23.13 -9.25
C TYR A 230 24.15 22.56 -10.63
N GLN A 231 23.64 23.38 -11.56
CA GLN A 231 23.37 22.95 -12.93
C GLN A 231 24.05 23.83 -13.97
N SER A 232 24.36 23.28 -15.13
CA SER A 232 24.97 24.03 -16.23
C SER A 232 23.96 24.95 -16.88
N ASP A 233 24.39 26.15 -17.24
CA ASP A 233 23.64 27.05 -18.11
C ASP A 233 23.49 26.47 -19.50
N ILE A 234 24.34 25.54 -19.93
CA ILE A 234 24.21 24.84 -21.22
C ILE A 234 23.58 23.46 -21.14
N LYS A 235 22.98 23.03 -22.25
CA LYS A 235 22.61 21.62 -22.47
C LYS A 235 23.79 20.86 -23.04
N VAL A 236 23.96 19.64 -22.59
CA VAL A 236 25.07 18.74 -22.88
C VAL A 236 24.54 17.30 -22.99
N SER A 237 25.25 16.48 -23.75
CA SER A 237 25.07 15.04 -23.84
C SER A 237 26.30 14.33 -23.26
N ASN A 238 26.14 13.06 -22.87
CA ASN A 238 27.27 12.29 -22.32
C ASN A 238 28.47 12.24 -23.26
N ASP A 239 28.22 12.21 -24.57
CA ASP A 239 29.28 12.09 -25.59
C ASP A 239 29.90 13.44 -25.99
N ASP A 240 29.35 14.56 -25.50
CA ASP A 240 29.90 15.89 -25.80
C ASP A 240 31.22 16.09 -25.05
N ILE A 241 32.19 16.75 -25.70
CA ILE A 241 33.47 17.12 -25.08
C ILE A 241 33.24 18.33 -24.16
N VAL A 242 33.78 18.29 -22.94
CA VAL A 242 33.59 19.37 -21.95
C VAL A 242 34.32 20.65 -22.39
N ASP A 243 35.61 20.57 -22.69
CA ASP A 243 36.39 21.62 -23.36
C ASP A 243 37.56 20.98 -24.11
N ALA A 244 37.60 21.12 -25.43
CA ALA A 244 38.64 20.52 -26.28
C ALA A 244 40.05 21.09 -26.03
N THR A 245 40.15 22.23 -25.35
CA THR A 245 41.40 22.86 -24.92
C THR A 245 41.76 22.58 -23.46
N GLY A 246 40.86 21.91 -22.73
CA GLY A 246 41.05 21.45 -21.35
C GLY A 246 40.66 22.47 -20.29
N GLY A 247 41.05 22.19 -19.04
CA GLY A 247 40.78 23.07 -17.90
C GLY A 247 40.54 22.29 -16.62
N THR A 248 39.89 22.94 -15.65
CA THR A 248 39.50 22.31 -14.39
C THR A 248 38.08 22.71 -13.97
N ILE A 249 37.39 21.78 -13.32
CA ILE A 249 36.17 22.03 -12.55
C ILE A 249 36.51 21.77 -11.09
N THR A 250 36.24 22.75 -10.22
CA THR A 250 36.52 22.66 -8.79
C THR A 250 35.22 22.68 -8.01
N ILE A 251 34.98 21.65 -7.21
CA ILE A 251 33.81 21.52 -6.35
C ILE A 251 34.26 21.69 -4.90
N ASN A 252 33.80 22.74 -4.25
CA ASN A 252 34.05 22.97 -2.83
C ASN A 252 32.94 22.30 -2.01
N VAL A 253 33.33 21.46 -1.06
CA VAL A 253 32.44 20.87 -0.04
C VAL A 253 33.00 21.28 1.32
N ASP A 254 32.23 22.03 2.10
CA ASP A 254 32.62 22.51 3.44
C ASP A 254 34.01 23.18 3.53
N GLY A 255 34.38 23.94 2.50
CA GLY A 255 35.67 24.64 2.45
C GLY A 255 36.83 23.80 1.91
N VAL A 256 36.59 22.54 1.50
CA VAL A 256 37.58 21.67 0.87
C VAL A 256 37.35 21.63 -0.63
N ASP A 257 38.35 22.04 -1.40
CA ASP A 257 38.32 22.01 -2.87
C ASP A 257 38.63 20.61 -3.41
N LYS A 258 37.76 20.13 -4.30
CA LYS A 258 37.91 18.90 -5.07
C LYS A 258 38.06 19.27 -6.54
N GLU A 259 39.25 19.04 -7.10
CA GLU A 259 39.58 19.44 -8.47
C GLU A 259 39.44 18.26 -9.45
N PHE A 260 38.71 18.50 -10.54
CA PHE A 260 38.49 17.57 -11.63
C PHE A 260 39.14 18.13 -12.90
N THR A 261 40.15 17.42 -13.40
CA THR A 261 40.91 17.86 -14.58
C THR A 261 40.18 17.49 -15.87
N ILE A 262 40.02 18.46 -16.77
CA ILE A 262 39.43 18.28 -18.10
C ILE A 262 40.57 18.24 -19.13
N ASN A 263 40.66 17.12 -19.84
CA ASN A 263 41.56 16.95 -20.99
C ASN A 263 40.79 17.18 -22.30
N ALA A 264 41.53 17.29 -23.40
CA ALA A 264 40.97 17.58 -24.74
C ALA A 264 39.95 16.54 -25.24
N ASP A 265 39.97 15.33 -24.68
CA ASP A 265 39.08 14.22 -25.01
C ASP A 265 38.10 13.86 -23.88
N THR A 266 38.10 14.59 -22.76
CA THR A 266 37.18 14.34 -21.64
C THR A 266 35.75 14.67 -22.05
N THR A 267 34.90 13.65 -22.07
CA THR A 267 33.46 13.82 -22.32
C THR A 267 32.71 14.13 -21.02
N TYR A 268 31.47 14.64 -21.11
CA TYR A 268 30.63 14.81 -19.92
C TYR A 268 30.35 13.47 -19.22
N GLY A 269 30.26 12.37 -19.97
CA GLY A 269 30.13 11.02 -19.41
C GLY A 269 31.34 10.65 -18.56
N ASP A 270 32.55 10.95 -19.04
CA ASP A 270 33.79 10.70 -18.28
C ASP A 270 33.87 11.58 -17.03
N LEU A 271 33.56 12.88 -17.16
CA LEU A 271 33.54 13.81 -16.03
C LEU A 271 32.54 13.39 -14.96
N ILE A 272 31.32 13.00 -15.35
CA ILE A 272 30.30 12.51 -14.44
C ILE A 272 30.78 11.25 -13.72
N ALA A 273 31.39 10.31 -14.45
CA ALA A 273 31.94 9.10 -13.85
C ALA A 273 33.02 9.42 -12.82
N GLU A 274 33.94 10.35 -13.14
CA GLU A 274 35.03 10.77 -12.25
C GLU A 274 34.50 11.48 -10.99
N ILE A 275 33.55 12.41 -11.13
CA ILE A 275 32.93 13.08 -9.97
C ILE A 275 32.26 12.05 -9.05
N ASN A 276 31.57 11.05 -9.62
CA ASN A 276 30.89 10.02 -8.85
C ASN A 276 31.82 9.00 -8.16
N LEU A 277 33.12 8.98 -8.48
CA LEU A 277 34.11 8.21 -7.72
C LEU A 277 34.38 8.83 -6.35
N ASP A 278 34.16 10.14 -6.21
CA ASP A 278 34.24 10.82 -4.93
C ASP A 278 33.12 10.33 -3.99
N GLU A 279 33.41 10.19 -2.70
CA GLU A 279 32.45 9.61 -1.74
C GLU A 279 31.32 10.57 -1.35
N GLU A 280 31.51 11.88 -1.52
CA GLU A 280 30.60 12.94 -1.10
C GLU A 280 29.78 13.53 -2.26
N LEU A 281 30.20 13.34 -3.52
CA LEU A 281 29.58 14.01 -4.67
C LEU A 281 28.70 13.09 -5.53
N ASP A 282 27.57 13.63 -6.01
CA ASP A 282 26.69 13.03 -7.00
C ASP A 282 26.65 13.94 -8.24
N ALA A 283 27.00 13.40 -9.40
CA ALA A 283 26.90 14.06 -10.68
C ALA A 283 26.04 13.27 -11.66
N LYS A 284 25.23 13.96 -12.46
CA LYS A 284 24.38 13.37 -13.49
C LYS A 284 24.00 14.39 -14.55
N LEU A 285 23.40 13.92 -15.64
CA LEU A 285 22.61 14.80 -16.50
C LEU A 285 21.19 14.91 -15.94
N SER A 286 20.71 16.15 -15.81
CA SER A 286 19.30 16.42 -15.48
C SER A 286 18.39 15.95 -16.62
N SER A 287 17.08 15.92 -16.38
CA SER A 287 16.09 15.63 -17.41
C SER A 287 16.12 16.63 -18.58
N GLU A 288 16.71 17.81 -18.35
CA GLU A 288 16.93 18.86 -19.36
C GLU A 288 18.22 18.68 -20.16
N GLY A 289 18.99 17.63 -19.88
CA GLY A 289 20.31 17.42 -20.45
C GLY A 289 21.32 18.43 -19.93
N ARG A 290 21.28 18.80 -18.64
CA ARG A 290 22.25 19.72 -18.03
C ARG A 290 23.15 18.95 -17.08
N LEU A 291 24.45 19.25 -17.05
CA LEU A 291 25.32 18.72 -16.01
C LEU A 291 24.78 19.22 -14.65
N SER A 292 24.47 18.29 -13.77
CA SER A 292 23.91 18.52 -12.45
C SER A 292 24.83 17.89 -11.42
N ILE A 293 25.23 18.67 -10.43
CA ILE A 293 26.15 18.27 -9.38
C ILE A 293 25.51 18.62 -8.04
N SER A 294 25.53 17.68 -7.10
CA SER A 294 25.06 17.86 -5.72
C SER A 294 25.93 17.03 -4.78
N HIS A 295 25.81 17.27 -3.48
CA HIS A 295 26.32 16.33 -2.50
C HIS A 295 25.44 15.07 -2.47
N LYS A 296 26.00 13.90 -2.09
CA LYS A 296 25.28 12.61 -2.09
C LYS A 296 24.17 12.53 -1.05
N ASP A 297 24.33 13.22 0.09
CA ASP A 297 23.26 13.34 1.10
C ASP A 297 22.09 14.23 0.63
N LYS A 298 22.31 15.03 -0.43
CA LYS A 298 21.37 16.01 -1.00
C LYS A 298 20.97 17.14 -0.05
N GLU A 299 21.68 17.34 1.04
CA GLU A 299 21.40 18.36 2.05
C GLU A 299 22.59 19.32 2.18
N THR A 300 23.81 18.81 2.08
CA THR A 300 25.04 19.60 2.18
C THR A 300 25.21 20.48 0.93
N ASP A 301 25.39 21.79 1.15
CA ASP A 301 25.61 22.74 0.06
C ASP A 301 27.01 22.58 -0.53
N ILE A 302 27.14 22.89 -1.81
CA ILE A 302 28.41 22.87 -2.52
C ILE A 302 28.63 24.20 -3.21
N THR A 303 29.84 24.47 -3.68
CA THR A 303 30.05 25.50 -4.71
C THR A 303 30.86 24.93 -5.85
N VAL A 304 30.45 25.21 -7.08
CA VAL A 304 31.16 24.76 -8.27
C VAL A 304 31.78 25.97 -8.95
N THR A 305 33.08 25.89 -9.20
CA THR A 305 33.81 26.89 -10.00
C THR A 305 34.45 26.19 -11.19
N GLU A 306 34.50 26.89 -12.32
CA GLU A 306 35.09 26.39 -13.55
C GLU A 306 36.27 27.26 -13.99
N SER A 307 37.30 26.63 -14.53
CA SER A 307 38.46 27.27 -15.14
C SER A 307 38.76 26.56 -16.46
N LEU A 308 37.77 26.58 -17.35
CA LEU A 308 37.85 26.09 -18.71
C LEU A 308 38.51 27.14 -19.61
N THR A 309 39.18 26.70 -20.69
CA THR A 309 40.04 27.57 -21.48
C THR A 309 39.36 28.21 -22.69
N THR A 310 38.32 27.60 -23.24
CA THR A 310 37.56 28.15 -24.38
C THR A 310 36.05 28.09 -24.22
N GLU A 311 35.54 27.18 -23.39
CA GLU A 311 34.12 27.05 -23.11
C GLU A 311 33.76 27.66 -21.73
N THR A 312 32.47 27.87 -21.47
CA THR A 312 31.96 28.28 -20.16
C THR A 312 30.62 27.58 -19.93
N LEU A 313 30.52 26.75 -18.90
CA LEU A 313 29.32 25.97 -18.60
C LEU A 313 28.25 26.80 -17.91
N GLY A 314 28.65 27.88 -17.21
CA GLY A 314 27.74 28.69 -16.41
C GLY A 314 27.13 27.88 -15.26
N MET A 315 28.00 27.25 -14.45
CA MET A 315 27.56 26.48 -13.29
C MET A 315 26.95 27.43 -12.25
N SER A 316 25.66 27.23 -11.91
CA SER A 316 25.01 28.00 -10.87
C SER A 316 23.98 27.19 -10.09
N ARG A 317 23.68 27.66 -8.88
CA ARG A 317 22.83 26.97 -7.92
C ARG A 317 21.36 27.00 -8.35
N GLY A 318 20.71 25.85 -8.33
CA GLY A 318 19.29 25.64 -8.59
C GLY A 318 19.00 24.74 -9.79
N GLU A 319 17.78 24.21 -9.80
CA GLU A 319 17.19 23.43 -10.86
C GLU A 319 16.76 24.34 -12.00
N LYS A 320 17.22 24.04 -13.21
CA LYS A 320 17.11 24.91 -14.37
C LYS A 320 16.09 24.40 -15.37
N PHE A 321 15.01 25.15 -15.58
CA PHE A 321 13.92 24.83 -16.49
C PHE A 321 13.89 25.81 -17.65
N SER A 322 14.16 25.33 -18.86
CA SER A 322 13.99 26.14 -20.08
C SER A 322 12.50 26.44 -20.32
N THR A 323 12.18 27.71 -20.57
CA THR A 323 10.84 28.22 -20.91
C THR A 323 10.63 28.44 -22.41
N GLU A 324 11.72 28.44 -23.18
CA GLU A 324 11.73 28.74 -24.60
C GLU A 324 10.81 27.82 -25.40
N GLY A 325 9.88 28.44 -26.16
CA GLY A 325 8.95 27.73 -27.03
C GLY A 325 7.91 26.85 -26.30
N LEU A 326 7.86 26.88 -24.97
CA LEU A 326 6.91 26.10 -24.18
C LEU A 326 5.64 26.89 -23.90
N THR A 327 4.51 26.20 -23.86
CA THR A 327 3.30 26.71 -23.21
C THR A 327 3.42 26.70 -21.69
N TYR A 328 2.63 27.50 -20.98
CA TYR A 328 2.58 27.46 -19.51
C TYR A 328 2.20 26.07 -18.97
N GLU A 329 1.34 25.31 -19.67
CA GLU A 329 1.01 23.92 -19.31
C GLU A 329 2.20 22.97 -19.47
N GLU A 330 3.00 23.13 -20.52
CA GLU A 330 4.22 22.34 -20.74
C GLU A 330 5.30 22.68 -19.72
N LEU A 331 5.49 23.97 -19.42
CA LEU A 331 6.40 24.42 -18.37
C LEU A 331 5.99 23.84 -17.00
N ALA A 332 4.70 23.85 -16.66
CA ALA A 332 4.20 23.24 -15.42
C ALA A 332 4.52 21.74 -15.35
N LYS A 333 4.22 20.98 -16.42
CA LYS A 333 4.54 19.55 -16.50
C LYS A 333 6.03 19.29 -16.35
N LYS A 334 6.84 20.14 -16.95
CA LYS A 334 8.30 20.05 -16.91
C LYS A 334 8.86 20.27 -15.51
N ILE A 335 8.33 21.26 -14.78
CA ILE A 335 8.68 21.48 -13.36
C ILE A 335 8.26 20.27 -12.51
N ASN A 336 7.07 19.69 -12.75
CA ASN A 336 6.59 18.49 -12.04
C ASN A 336 7.44 17.22 -12.27
N ASN A 337 8.31 17.19 -13.27
CA ASN A 337 9.26 16.07 -13.42
C ASN A 337 10.32 16.06 -12.31
N ASN A 338 10.46 17.16 -11.57
CA ASN A 338 11.25 17.22 -10.35
C ASN A 338 10.34 17.08 -9.12
N SER A 339 10.56 16.05 -8.32
CA SER A 339 9.73 15.74 -7.13
C SER A 339 9.79 16.79 -6.03
N SER A 340 10.74 17.72 -6.07
CA SER A 340 10.89 18.80 -5.09
C SER A 340 9.86 19.93 -5.24
N TYR A 341 9.21 20.01 -6.41
CA TYR A 341 8.26 21.05 -6.75
C TYR A 341 6.93 20.47 -7.24
N THR A 342 5.88 21.27 -7.11
CA THR A 342 4.62 21.06 -7.82
C THR A 342 4.27 22.32 -8.59
N ALA A 343 3.82 22.18 -9.84
CA ALA A 343 3.45 23.30 -10.69
C ALA A 343 2.17 23.02 -11.47
N ASN A 344 1.30 24.02 -11.60
CA ASN A 344 0.05 23.87 -12.33
C ASN A 344 -0.51 25.21 -12.82
N VAL A 345 -1.30 25.19 -13.89
CA VAL A 345 -1.96 26.38 -14.43
C VAL A 345 -3.38 26.47 -13.89
N GLU A 346 -3.65 27.48 -13.07
CA GLU A 346 -4.95 27.75 -12.46
C GLU A 346 -5.72 28.82 -13.24
N SER A 347 -7.03 28.62 -13.41
CA SER A 347 -7.93 29.63 -13.95
C SER A 347 -8.45 30.49 -12.79
N VAL A 348 -8.12 31.79 -12.78
CA VAL A 348 -8.48 32.73 -11.71
C VAL A 348 -9.56 33.74 -12.13
N GLY A 349 -10.02 33.66 -13.38
CA GLY A 349 -11.12 34.48 -13.92
C GLY A 349 -11.37 34.16 -15.41
N GLU A 350 -12.29 34.91 -16.04
CA GLU A 350 -12.49 34.83 -17.50
C GLU A 350 -11.23 35.32 -18.22
N ASN A 351 -10.61 34.46 -19.04
CA ASN A 351 -9.35 34.73 -19.73
C ASN A 351 -8.23 35.22 -18.78
N GLN A 352 -8.20 34.70 -17.56
CA GLN A 352 -7.17 35.01 -16.58
C GLN A 352 -6.68 33.72 -15.94
N ASN A 353 -5.43 33.38 -16.20
CA ASN A 353 -4.77 32.19 -15.69
C ASN A 353 -3.47 32.57 -14.99
N ARG A 354 -3.00 31.73 -14.06
CA ARG A 354 -1.69 31.86 -13.42
C ARG A 354 -1.00 30.51 -13.39
N LEU A 355 0.30 30.49 -13.60
CA LEU A 355 1.13 29.33 -13.29
C LEU A 355 1.48 29.44 -11.80
N VAL A 356 1.08 28.44 -11.03
CA VAL A 356 1.36 28.32 -9.60
C VAL A 356 2.47 27.31 -9.42
N ILE A 357 3.49 27.66 -8.65
CA ILE A 357 4.63 26.81 -8.31
C ILE A 357 4.69 26.71 -6.78
N LYS A 358 4.76 25.49 -6.25
CA LYS A 358 4.82 25.23 -4.81
C LYS A 358 5.97 24.31 -4.47
N SER A 359 6.48 24.41 -3.25
CA SER A 359 7.34 23.37 -2.70
C SER A 359 6.53 22.09 -2.50
N SER A 360 7.12 20.93 -2.77
CA SER A 360 6.43 19.66 -2.54
C SER A 360 6.20 19.39 -1.06
N GLU A 361 7.15 19.79 -0.21
CA GLU A 361 7.10 19.65 1.25
C GLU A 361 7.06 21.02 1.94
N SER A 362 6.57 21.05 3.18
CA SER A 362 6.56 22.26 4.02
C SER A 362 7.93 22.51 4.68
N GLY A 363 8.10 23.68 5.30
CA GLY A 363 9.30 23.99 6.08
C GLY A 363 10.33 24.84 5.33
N LEU A 364 11.19 25.51 6.10
CA LEU A 364 12.17 26.48 5.61
C LEU A 364 13.22 25.86 4.68
N GLU A 365 13.58 24.60 4.90
CA GLU A 365 14.48 23.84 4.02
C GLU A 365 13.90 23.64 2.62
N ASN A 366 12.58 23.64 2.49
CA ASN A 366 11.85 23.48 1.24
C ASN A 366 11.44 24.83 0.62
N ALA A 367 11.85 25.96 1.21
CA ALA A 367 11.61 27.28 0.65
C ALA A 367 12.21 27.39 -0.76
N ILE A 368 11.49 28.04 -1.68
CA ILE A 368 11.89 28.18 -3.07
C ILE A 368 12.40 29.60 -3.27
N THR A 369 13.58 29.72 -3.87
CA THR A 369 14.01 30.97 -4.51
C THR A 369 13.93 30.80 -6.01
N ILE A 370 13.23 31.69 -6.71
CA ILE A 370 13.07 31.64 -8.16
C ILE A 370 13.87 32.79 -8.80
N THR A 371 14.76 32.46 -9.72
CA THR A 371 15.43 33.42 -10.60
C THR A 371 14.93 33.25 -12.02
N GLN A 372 14.74 34.35 -12.73
CA GLN A 372 14.27 34.37 -14.12
C GLN A 372 15.36 34.93 -15.02
N THR A 373 15.64 34.26 -16.14
CA THR A 373 16.66 34.71 -17.10
C THR A 373 16.08 34.65 -18.51
N GLY A 374 16.11 35.77 -19.23
CA GLY A 374 15.50 35.86 -20.57
C GLY A 374 13.96 35.80 -20.57
N VAL A 375 13.32 35.82 -19.41
CA VAL A 375 11.86 35.81 -19.26
C VAL A 375 11.48 36.64 -18.04
N ASP A 376 10.30 37.25 -18.07
CA ASP A 376 9.69 37.83 -16.87
C ASP A 376 8.22 37.40 -16.73
N LEU A 377 7.97 36.54 -15.75
CA LEU A 377 6.67 36.05 -15.36
C LEU A 377 6.14 36.75 -14.10
N GLY A 378 6.86 37.76 -13.59
CA GLY A 378 6.58 38.46 -12.33
C GLY A 378 6.87 37.66 -11.07
N LEU A 379 7.63 36.56 -11.14
CA LEU A 379 7.89 35.68 -9.99
C LEU A 379 8.83 36.31 -8.94
N ASN A 380 9.54 37.37 -9.31
CA ASN A 380 10.35 38.22 -8.43
C ASN A 380 9.52 39.26 -7.65
N GLU A 381 8.24 39.46 -8.00
CA GLU A 381 7.37 40.42 -7.34
C GLU A 381 6.88 39.89 -5.99
N ALA A 382 6.98 40.71 -4.93
CA ALA A 382 6.58 40.29 -3.58
C ALA A 382 5.10 39.86 -3.48
N SER A 383 4.20 40.45 -4.28
CA SER A 383 2.79 40.07 -4.34
C SER A 383 2.54 38.70 -4.98
N ASN A 384 3.53 38.17 -5.69
CA ASN A 384 3.50 36.89 -6.36
C ASN A 384 4.15 35.77 -5.53
N HIS A 385 4.80 36.09 -4.41
CA HIS A 385 5.16 35.17 -3.33
C HIS A 385 4.03 35.10 -2.29
N THR A 386 3.01 34.29 -2.60
CA THR A 386 1.72 34.31 -1.88
C THR A 386 1.73 33.64 -0.50
N VAL A 387 2.58 32.63 -0.32
CA VAL A 387 2.76 31.93 0.96
C VAL A 387 4.25 31.66 1.11
N SER A 388 4.82 32.17 2.20
CA SER A 388 6.20 31.86 2.57
C SER A 388 6.25 30.53 3.32
N ALA A 389 7.20 29.67 2.95
CA ALA A 389 7.51 28.47 3.70
C ALA A 389 7.88 28.83 5.15
N GLN A 390 7.45 27.99 6.09
CA GLN A 390 7.77 28.12 7.49
C GLN A 390 7.76 26.74 8.14
N ASN A 391 8.55 26.54 9.19
CA ASN A 391 8.52 25.34 10.01
C ASN A 391 7.34 25.37 10.98
N MET A 392 6.92 24.18 11.43
CA MET A 392 6.05 24.03 12.58
C MET A 392 6.86 24.38 13.83
N LYS A 393 6.25 25.19 14.70
CA LYS A 393 6.74 25.45 16.05
C LYS A 393 5.73 24.93 17.04
N ALA A 394 6.15 24.00 17.88
CA ALA A 394 5.29 23.39 18.88
C ALA A 394 6.08 23.09 20.14
N THR A 395 5.40 23.05 21.28
CA THR A 395 5.94 22.56 22.54
C THR A 395 5.15 21.34 22.97
N VAL A 396 5.81 20.20 23.15
CA VAL A 396 5.18 18.97 23.68
C VAL A 396 5.80 18.67 25.04
N ASP A 397 4.98 18.61 26.10
CA ASP A 397 5.43 18.38 27.48
C ASP A 397 6.60 19.29 27.91
N GLY A 398 6.62 20.53 27.42
CA GLY A 398 7.66 21.52 27.69
C GLY A 398 8.92 21.43 26.80
N ILE A 399 8.95 20.52 25.82
CA ILE A 399 10.05 20.37 24.85
C ILE A 399 9.67 21.09 23.55
N ASP A 400 10.53 21.99 23.09
CA ASP A 400 10.32 22.75 21.86
C ASP A 400 10.72 21.96 20.61
N TYR A 401 9.86 22.03 19.59
CA TYR A 401 10.04 21.46 18.26
C TYR A 401 10.02 22.58 17.23
N ASP A 402 11.03 22.59 16.35
CA ASP A 402 11.11 23.44 15.16
C ASP A 402 11.41 22.52 13.96
N VAL A 403 10.36 22.09 13.26
CA VAL A 403 10.45 21.02 12.24
C VAL A 403 9.72 21.38 10.96
N SER A 404 10.14 20.80 9.84
CA SER A 404 9.59 21.09 8.51
C SER A 404 8.17 20.53 8.27
N SER A 405 7.69 19.63 9.12
CA SER A 405 6.39 18.94 8.99
C SER A 405 5.41 19.32 10.10
N ASN A 406 4.10 19.26 9.81
CA ASN A 406 3.04 19.35 10.82
C ASN A 406 2.82 18.03 11.58
N VAL A 407 3.63 17.01 11.31
CA VAL A 407 3.56 15.71 11.97
C VAL A 407 4.87 15.46 12.69
N ILE A 408 4.76 15.12 13.97
CA ILE A 408 5.88 14.66 14.81
C ILE A 408 5.52 13.32 15.45
N VAL A 409 6.52 12.51 15.71
CA VAL A 409 6.38 11.30 16.53
C VAL A 409 7.27 11.52 17.74
N VAL A 410 6.66 11.50 18.92
CA VAL A 410 7.36 11.69 20.19
C VAL A 410 7.70 10.33 20.82
N ASP A 411 8.48 10.37 21.90
CA ASP A 411 8.88 9.16 22.61
C ASP A 411 7.65 8.35 23.07
N GLY A 412 7.76 7.02 23.04
CA GLY A 412 6.63 6.11 23.25
C GLY A 412 5.71 5.91 22.04
N GLY A 413 6.07 6.41 20.86
CA GLY A 413 5.37 6.09 19.59
C GLY A 413 4.07 6.87 19.36
N LEU A 414 3.83 7.93 20.14
CA LEU A 414 2.70 8.82 19.96
C LEU A 414 2.95 9.75 18.77
N LYS A 415 2.09 9.66 17.75
CA LYS A 415 2.11 10.53 16.58
C LYS A 415 1.17 11.71 16.81
N ILE A 416 1.71 12.91 16.70
CA ILE A 416 0.98 14.17 16.88
C ILE A 416 0.94 14.88 15.53
N THR A 417 -0.28 15.18 15.06
CA THR A 417 -0.51 15.96 13.84
C THR A 417 -1.10 17.31 14.22
N ALA A 418 -0.35 18.37 13.99
CA ALA A 418 -0.80 19.75 14.21
C ALA A 418 -1.84 20.15 13.15
N VAL A 419 -2.98 20.67 13.60
CA VAL A 419 -4.12 21.05 12.75
C VAL A 419 -4.29 22.57 12.70
N GLU A 420 -4.16 23.22 13.84
CA GLU A 420 -4.30 24.67 13.98
C GLU A 420 -3.39 25.18 15.09
N LYS A 421 -3.18 26.50 15.10
CA LYS A 421 -2.43 27.17 16.16
C LYS A 421 -3.29 27.24 17.44
N ASN A 422 -2.66 27.07 18.59
CA ASN A 422 -3.25 27.31 19.90
C ASN A 422 -3.35 28.80 20.23
N GLU A 423 -4.44 29.20 20.90
CA GLU A 423 -4.50 30.48 21.59
C GLU A 423 -3.60 30.48 22.83
N PRO A 424 -2.98 31.61 23.21
CA PRO A 424 -2.09 31.66 24.37
C PRO A 424 -2.75 31.14 25.65
N GLY A 425 -2.17 30.09 26.23
CA GLY A 425 -2.67 29.44 27.46
C GLY A 425 -3.66 28.29 27.22
N GLU A 426 -3.99 27.96 25.97
CA GLU A 426 -4.75 26.76 25.61
C GLU A 426 -3.80 25.68 25.07
N PHE A 427 -4.12 24.41 25.35
CA PHE A 427 -3.34 23.25 24.90
C PHE A 427 -4.29 22.20 24.34
N SER A 428 -3.80 21.35 23.45
CA SER A 428 -4.42 20.05 23.21
C SER A 428 -3.72 19.01 24.08
N SER A 429 -4.46 18.03 24.60
CA SER A 429 -3.87 16.98 25.42
C SER A 429 -4.45 15.63 25.09
N ILE A 430 -3.67 14.59 25.37
CA ILE A 430 -4.11 13.21 25.38
C ILE A 430 -3.75 12.60 26.73
N SER A 431 -4.71 11.99 27.40
CA SER A 431 -4.49 11.20 28.62
C SER A 431 -4.74 9.73 28.31
N ILE A 432 -3.74 8.90 28.57
CA ILE A 432 -3.74 7.47 28.24
C ILE A 432 -3.64 6.68 29.54
N GLU A 433 -4.60 5.79 29.74
CA GLU A 433 -4.74 4.97 30.93
C GLU A 433 -4.97 3.51 30.53
N LYS A 434 -4.61 2.57 31.42
CA LYS A 434 -4.97 1.17 31.24
C LYS A 434 -6.49 1.00 31.27
N ASP A 435 -7.01 0.22 30.33
CA ASP A 435 -8.40 -0.17 30.29
C ASP A 435 -8.57 -1.62 30.77
N VAL A 436 -8.93 -1.77 32.04
CA VAL A 436 -9.20 -3.07 32.65
C VAL A 436 -10.68 -3.45 32.57
N SER A 437 -11.53 -2.57 32.04
CA SER A 437 -12.99 -2.79 31.98
C SER A 437 -13.38 -3.90 31.00
N THR A 438 -12.48 -4.23 30.07
CA THR A 438 -12.69 -5.28 29.06
C THR A 438 -12.34 -6.67 29.56
N VAL A 439 -11.60 -6.82 30.67
CA VAL A 439 -11.09 -8.12 31.15
C VAL A 439 -12.23 -9.04 31.58
N GLU A 440 -13.15 -8.56 32.44
CA GLU A 440 -14.28 -9.38 32.91
C GLU A 440 -15.16 -9.88 31.76
N PRO A 441 -15.61 -9.03 30.79
CA PRO A 441 -16.36 -9.50 29.63
C PRO A 441 -15.64 -10.57 28.80
N LEU A 442 -14.33 -10.43 28.59
CA LEU A 442 -13.53 -11.41 27.85
C LEU A 442 -13.47 -12.76 28.59
N LEU A 443 -13.34 -12.73 29.92
CA LEU A 443 -13.35 -13.96 30.72
C LEU A 443 -14.74 -14.59 30.81
N GLN A 444 -15.82 -13.81 30.80
CA GLN A 444 -17.18 -14.35 30.71
C GLN A 444 -17.43 -15.05 29.36
N ASP A 445 -16.93 -14.49 28.25
CA ASP A 445 -16.98 -15.15 26.96
C ASP A 445 -16.14 -16.43 26.96
N PHE A 446 -14.91 -16.38 27.48
CA PHE A 446 -14.06 -17.56 27.67
C PHE A 446 -14.77 -18.69 28.42
N VAL A 447 -15.43 -18.39 29.55
CA VAL A 447 -16.22 -19.36 30.32
C VAL A 447 -17.38 -19.91 29.48
N SER A 448 -18.05 -19.06 28.72
CA SER A 448 -19.19 -19.43 27.89
C SER A 448 -18.78 -20.38 26.76
N GLN A 449 -17.69 -20.05 26.04
CA GLN A 449 -17.17 -20.88 24.95
C GLN A 449 -16.60 -22.21 25.47
N TYR A 450 -15.89 -22.21 26.61
CA TYR A 450 -15.47 -23.44 27.27
C TYR A 450 -16.67 -24.35 27.56
N ASN A 451 -17.73 -23.81 28.18
CA ASN A 451 -18.91 -24.59 28.54
C ASN A 451 -19.67 -25.10 27.31
N ALA A 452 -19.77 -24.30 26.24
CA ALA A 452 -20.38 -24.73 24.99
C ALA A 452 -19.62 -25.93 24.37
N LEU A 453 -18.29 -25.84 24.32
CA LEU A 453 -17.43 -26.94 23.85
C LEU A 453 -17.59 -28.20 24.70
N ILE A 454 -17.52 -28.08 26.03
CA ILE A 454 -17.70 -29.22 26.94
C ILE A 454 -19.09 -29.84 26.76
N SER A 455 -20.14 -29.03 26.62
CA SER A 455 -21.50 -29.54 26.41
C SER A 455 -21.60 -30.37 25.13
N VAL A 456 -21.09 -29.87 24.01
CA VAL A 456 -21.17 -30.59 22.72
C VAL A 456 -20.37 -31.89 22.77
N ILE A 457 -19.19 -31.89 23.39
CA ILE A 457 -18.39 -33.11 23.51
C ILE A 457 -19.05 -34.11 24.47
N ASP A 458 -19.55 -33.67 25.63
CA ASP A 458 -20.18 -34.55 26.62
C ASP A 458 -21.46 -35.20 26.06
N ASP A 459 -22.26 -34.44 25.31
CA ASP A 459 -23.45 -34.98 24.63
C ASP A 459 -23.07 -36.16 23.72
N GLU A 460 -21.98 -36.05 22.96
CA GLU A 460 -21.48 -37.14 22.13
C GLU A 460 -20.85 -38.28 22.93
N LEU A 461 -20.09 -37.98 23.99
CA LEU A 461 -19.45 -39.02 24.80
C LEU A 461 -20.47 -39.94 25.48
N TYR A 462 -21.57 -39.38 26.00
CA TYR A 462 -22.52 -40.10 26.84
C TYR A 462 -23.85 -40.47 26.16
N SER A 463 -24.14 -39.94 24.95
CA SER A 463 -25.32 -40.34 24.18
C SER A 463 -25.21 -41.78 23.66
N SER A 464 -26.31 -42.53 23.76
CA SER A 464 -26.45 -43.85 23.12
C SER A 464 -26.66 -43.75 21.61
N GLU A 465 -27.08 -42.60 21.12
CA GLU A 465 -27.34 -42.30 19.70
C GLU A 465 -26.23 -41.43 19.08
N SER A 466 -25.06 -41.37 19.73
CA SER A 466 -23.92 -40.59 19.22
C SER A 466 -23.47 -41.09 17.86
N SER A 467 -23.19 -40.14 16.96
CA SER A 467 -22.63 -40.43 15.64
C SER A 467 -21.10 -40.51 15.65
N ILE A 468 -20.45 -40.18 16.77
CA ILE A 468 -19.00 -40.23 16.94
C ILE A 468 -18.51 -41.66 17.23
N GLU A 469 -17.65 -42.18 16.36
CA GLU A 469 -16.99 -43.47 16.56
C GLU A 469 -15.78 -43.34 17.52
N ASP A 470 -14.93 -42.32 17.35
CA ASP A 470 -13.72 -42.14 18.17
C ASP A 470 -13.93 -41.23 19.39
N LYS A 471 -14.69 -41.77 20.35
CA LYS A 471 -14.90 -41.14 21.67
C LYS A 471 -13.63 -41.06 22.53
N SER A 472 -12.53 -41.69 22.13
CA SER A 472 -11.28 -41.66 22.90
C SER A 472 -10.45 -40.42 22.57
N THR A 473 -10.44 -40.02 21.30
CA THR A 473 -9.84 -38.75 20.85
C THR A 473 -10.55 -37.56 21.51
N LEU A 474 -11.89 -37.53 21.53
CA LEU A 474 -12.64 -36.46 22.19
C LEU A 474 -12.36 -36.36 23.69
N ARG A 475 -12.20 -37.50 24.38
CA ARG A 475 -11.80 -37.51 25.80
C ARG A 475 -10.41 -36.93 26.00
N THR A 476 -9.47 -37.29 25.14
CA THR A 476 -8.10 -36.75 25.18
C THR A 476 -8.08 -35.23 24.98
N VAL A 477 -8.89 -34.72 24.04
CA VAL A 477 -9.07 -33.28 23.81
C VAL A 477 -9.51 -32.58 25.10
N VAL A 478 -10.60 -33.04 25.71
CA VAL A 478 -11.15 -32.45 26.95
C VAL A 478 -10.19 -32.56 28.12
N GLU A 479 -9.50 -33.69 28.26
CA GLU A 479 -8.51 -33.90 29.32
C GLU A 479 -7.34 -32.92 29.21
N GLY A 480 -6.80 -32.69 28.01
CA GLY A 480 -5.74 -31.71 27.82
C GLY A 480 -6.19 -30.26 28.02
N ILE A 481 -7.42 -29.90 27.61
CA ILE A 481 -7.99 -28.58 27.95
C ILE A 481 -8.07 -28.41 29.47
N LYS A 482 -8.60 -29.40 30.19
CA LYS A 482 -8.75 -29.36 31.65
C LYS A 482 -7.40 -29.36 32.38
N ASP A 483 -6.42 -30.11 31.88
CA ASP A 483 -5.05 -30.14 32.43
C ASP A 483 -4.41 -28.75 32.39
N LYS A 484 -4.51 -28.06 31.24
CA LYS A 484 -4.06 -26.68 31.12
C LYS A 484 -4.89 -25.73 31.99
N LEU A 485 -6.21 -25.78 31.89
CA LEU A 485 -7.12 -24.87 32.59
C LEU A 485 -6.97 -24.92 34.12
N PHE A 486 -6.80 -26.11 34.68
CA PHE A 486 -6.69 -26.33 36.13
C PHE A 486 -5.24 -26.47 36.61
N GLY A 487 -4.28 -26.15 35.73
CA GLY A 487 -2.86 -26.08 36.05
C GLY A 487 -2.54 -24.95 37.04
N SER A 488 -1.25 -24.84 37.34
CA SER A 488 -0.71 -23.77 38.17
C SER A 488 0.36 -23.00 37.40
N TYR A 489 0.30 -21.67 37.44
CA TYR A 489 1.10 -20.78 36.60
C TYR A 489 1.82 -19.72 37.43
N GLY A 490 2.91 -19.20 36.88
CA GLY A 490 3.78 -18.24 37.54
C GLY A 490 4.55 -18.82 38.73
N ASP A 491 5.42 -17.99 39.32
CA ASP A 491 6.26 -18.37 40.45
C ASP A 491 5.44 -18.73 41.70
N ASP A 492 4.32 -18.05 41.90
CA ASP A 492 3.40 -18.25 43.02
C ASP A 492 2.43 -19.43 42.83
N LYS A 493 2.53 -20.16 41.71
CA LYS A 493 1.68 -21.31 41.37
C LYS A 493 0.19 -20.96 41.45
N LEU A 494 -0.16 -19.84 40.85
CA LEU A 494 -1.52 -19.32 40.78
C LEU A 494 -2.41 -20.24 39.95
N SER A 495 -3.69 -20.29 40.30
CA SER A 495 -4.72 -21.05 39.59
C SER A 495 -5.94 -20.15 39.36
N ILE A 496 -6.75 -20.46 38.34
CA ILE A 496 -7.99 -19.73 38.07
C ILE A 496 -8.93 -19.68 39.28
N PHE A 497 -8.87 -20.70 40.15
CA PHE A 497 -9.68 -20.77 41.38
C PHE A 497 -9.32 -19.70 42.40
N ASN A 498 -8.15 -19.07 42.29
CA ASN A 498 -7.77 -17.93 43.12
C ASN A 498 -8.52 -16.64 42.73
N PHE A 499 -9.09 -16.58 41.53
CA PHE A 499 -9.65 -15.36 40.92
C PHE A 499 -11.14 -15.50 40.58
N GLY A 500 -11.90 -16.21 41.43
CA GLY A 500 -13.36 -16.27 41.30
C GLY A 500 -13.91 -17.29 40.30
N PHE A 501 -13.05 -18.08 39.64
CA PHE A 501 -13.52 -19.22 38.86
C PHE A 501 -13.96 -20.37 39.77
N GLU A 502 -15.09 -20.99 39.44
CA GLU A 502 -15.62 -22.17 40.12
C GLU A 502 -15.95 -23.24 39.09
N VAL A 503 -15.80 -24.52 39.47
CA VAL A 503 -16.13 -25.67 38.62
C VAL A 503 -17.11 -26.59 39.36
N ASP A 504 -18.16 -27.02 38.68
CA ASP A 504 -19.12 -27.96 39.24
C ASP A 504 -18.67 -29.42 39.09
N LYS A 505 -19.49 -30.36 39.56
CA LYS A 505 -19.18 -31.81 39.50
C LYS A 505 -19.16 -32.39 38.08
N ASN A 506 -19.77 -31.68 37.13
CA ASN A 506 -19.83 -32.07 35.73
C ASN A 506 -18.69 -31.41 34.93
N GLY A 507 -17.89 -30.54 35.55
CA GLY A 507 -16.82 -29.82 34.87
C GLY A 507 -17.27 -28.54 34.18
N VAL A 508 -18.47 -28.05 34.47
CA VAL A 508 -19.00 -26.75 33.99
C VAL A 508 -18.36 -25.64 34.80
N LEU A 509 -17.80 -24.66 34.10
CA LEU A 509 -17.08 -23.52 34.66
C LEU A 509 -18.03 -22.33 34.90
N SER A 510 -17.80 -21.56 35.95
CA SER A 510 -18.50 -20.30 36.20
C SER A 510 -17.55 -19.25 36.78
N LEU A 511 -17.83 -17.97 36.51
CA LEU A 511 -17.08 -16.84 37.06
C LEU A 511 -17.94 -16.09 38.09
N ASP A 512 -17.48 -16.00 39.33
CA ASP A 512 -18.06 -15.11 40.34
C ASP A 512 -17.52 -13.69 40.11
N SER A 513 -18.31 -12.86 39.42
CA SER A 513 -17.98 -11.46 39.14
C SER A 513 -17.62 -10.64 40.39
N THR A 514 -18.17 -10.97 41.56
CA THR A 514 -17.86 -10.21 42.78
C THR A 514 -16.44 -10.53 43.25
N LYS A 515 -16.13 -11.82 43.37
CA LYS A 515 -14.77 -12.26 43.75
C LYS A 515 -13.72 -11.89 42.71
N PHE A 516 -14.09 -11.95 41.43
CA PHE A 516 -13.20 -11.56 40.34
C PHE A 516 -12.84 -10.07 40.40
N ASN A 517 -13.84 -9.20 40.54
CA ASN A 517 -13.61 -7.76 40.63
C ASN A 517 -12.83 -7.38 41.90
N GLU A 518 -13.11 -8.01 43.04
CA GLU A 518 -12.30 -7.85 44.25
C GLU A 518 -10.83 -8.23 44.01
N ALA A 519 -10.57 -9.37 43.35
CA ALA A 519 -9.21 -9.81 43.07
C ALA A 519 -8.48 -8.93 42.02
N MET A 520 -9.22 -8.37 41.05
CA MET A 520 -8.68 -7.45 40.05
C MET A 520 -8.30 -6.08 40.65
N GLU A 521 -9.08 -5.59 41.63
CA GLU A 521 -8.76 -4.38 42.38
C GLU A 521 -7.56 -4.58 43.33
N ASP A 522 -7.47 -5.75 43.97
CA ASP A 522 -6.41 -6.04 44.95
C ASP A 522 -5.05 -6.34 44.29
N ASP A 523 -5.00 -7.19 43.26
CA ASP A 523 -3.75 -7.61 42.61
C ASP A 523 -3.92 -8.03 41.14
N ILE A 524 -4.05 -7.04 40.27
CA ILE A 524 -4.06 -7.26 38.81
C ILE A 524 -2.76 -7.89 38.28
N SER A 525 -1.64 -7.75 39.01
CA SER A 525 -0.35 -8.32 38.57
C SER A 525 -0.40 -9.83 38.67
N ALA A 526 -0.97 -10.38 39.74
CA ALA A 526 -1.18 -11.81 39.90
C ALA A 526 -2.12 -12.38 38.81
N LEU A 527 -3.15 -11.64 38.41
CA LEU A 527 -4.00 -12.01 37.27
C LEU A 527 -3.22 -12.05 35.96
N LYS A 528 -2.37 -11.05 35.71
CA LYS A 528 -1.51 -11.01 34.53
C LYS A 528 -0.50 -12.17 34.53
N ASP A 529 0.10 -12.48 35.66
CA ASP A 529 1.04 -13.60 35.79
C ASP A 529 0.37 -14.96 35.57
N LEU A 530 -0.88 -15.13 36.03
CA LEU A 530 -1.68 -16.33 35.78
C LEU A 530 -1.99 -16.50 34.28
N PHE A 531 -2.57 -15.48 33.65
CA PHE A 531 -3.10 -15.60 32.28
C PHE A 531 -2.04 -15.38 31.21
N ILE A 532 -1.24 -14.32 31.34
CA ILE A 532 -0.23 -13.92 30.35
C ILE A 532 1.12 -14.56 30.66
N GLY A 533 1.56 -14.47 31.92
CA GLY A 533 2.88 -14.91 32.36
C GLY A 533 4.03 -14.11 31.74
N ALA A 534 5.19 -14.75 31.59
CA ALA A 534 6.40 -14.15 31.04
C ALA A 534 6.97 -15.00 29.91
N ALA A 535 7.88 -14.43 29.09
CA ALA A 535 8.47 -15.15 27.97
C ALA A 535 9.21 -16.44 28.37
N GLU A 536 9.80 -16.49 29.57
CA GLU A 536 10.48 -17.68 30.10
C GLU A 536 9.53 -18.67 30.80
N SER A 537 8.32 -18.23 31.16
CA SER A 537 7.29 -19.03 31.82
C SER A 537 5.90 -18.54 31.38
N PRO A 538 5.41 -19.02 30.22
CA PRO A 538 4.13 -18.60 29.67
C PRO A 538 2.96 -18.86 30.64
N GLY A 539 1.98 -17.96 30.63
CA GLY A 539 0.76 -18.10 31.41
C GLY A 539 -0.26 -19.03 30.75
N LEU A 540 -1.36 -19.23 31.48
CA LEU A 540 -2.48 -20.08 31.07
C LEU A 540 -2.97 -19.79 29.65
N GLY A 541 -3.12 -18.52 29.28
CA GLY A 541 -3.67 -18.13 27.98
C GLY A 541 -2.80 -18.62 26.84
N THR A 542 -1.48 -18.48 26.95
CA THR A 542 -0.54 -18.96 25.94
C THR A 542 -0.53 -20.49 25.88
N ASP A 543 -0.38 -21.15 27.02
CA ASP A 543 -0.33 -22.62 27.13
C ASP A 543 -1.60 -23.29 26.60
N LEU A 544 -2.76 -22.72 26.93
CA LEU A 544 -4.06 -23.21 26.49
C LEU A 544 -4.28 -22.92 25.01
N LYS A 545 -3.92 -21.71 24.52
CA LYS A 545 -3.98 -21.36 23.10
C LYS A 545 -3.14 -22.33 22.28
N GLU A 546 -1.91 -22.60 22.68
CA GLU A 546 -1.00 -23.50 21.95
C GLU A 546 -1.56 -24.91 21.88
N TYR A 547 -2.10 -25.41 23.00
CA TYR A 547 -2.73 -26.73 23.01
C TYR A 547 -3.95 -26.79 22.10
N VAL A 548 -4.89 -25.84 22.23
CA VAL A 548 -6.14 -25.83 21.44
C VAL A 548 -5.85 -25.65 19.94
N ASP A 549 -4.96 -24.73 19.58
CA ASP A 549 -4.49 -24.49 18.20
C ASP A 549 -3.75 -25.71 17.61
N SER A 550 -3.15 -26.56 18.45
CA SER A 550 -2.52 -27.79 17.98
C SER A 550 -3.53 -28.87 17.57
N LEU A 551 -4.78 -28.80 18.03
CA LEU A 551 -5.77 -29.86 17.86
C LEU A 551 -6.22 -30.04 16.40
N ASP A 552 -6.38 -28.93 15.67
CA ASP A 552 -6.76 -28.91 14.24
C ASP A 552 -5.56 -28.58 13.32
N SER A 553 -4.35 -28.52 13.88
CA SER A 553 -3.12 -28.40 13.10
C SER A 553 -2.86 -29.65 12.23
N PHE A 554 -1.89 -29.57 11.31
CA PHE A 554 -1.61 -30.67 10.35
C PHE A 554 -1.33 -32.04 11.02
N ASP A 555 -0.76 -32.06 12.23
CA ASP A 555 -0.52 -33.29 12.99
C ASP A 555 -1.40 -33.38 14.26
N GLY A 556 -2.46 -32.58 14.29
CA GLY A 556 -3.39 -32.46 15.40
C GLY A 556 -4.32 -33.66 15.55
N LEU A 557 -4.83 -33.85 16.78
CA LEU A 557 -5.72 -34.96 17.12
C LEU A 557 -7.02 -34.97 16.30
N LEU A 558 -7.63 -33.80 16.08
CA LEU A 558 -8.88 -33.69 15.32
C LEU A 558 -8.63 -33.90 13.83
N THR A 559 -7.52 -33.39 13.31
CA THR A 559 -7.08 -33.64 11.93
C THR A 559 -6.86 -35.13 11.69
N LYS A 560 -6.18 -35.82 12.62
CA LYS A 560 -5.96 -37.28 12.52
C LYS A 560 -7.27 -38.06 12.60
N TYR A 561 -8.22 -37.60 13.42
CA TYR A 561 -9.57 -38.19 13.42
C TYR A 561 -10.25 -37.98 12.06
N GLU A 562 -10.27 -36.75 11.54
CA GLU A 562 -10.87 -36.44 10.24
C GLU A 562 -10.24 -37.29 9.11
N GLU A 563 -8.92 -37.44 9.08
CA GLU A 563 -8.20 -38.28 8.10
C GLU A 563 -8.61 -39.76 8.19
N ASN A 564 -8.71 -40.31 9.41
CA ASN A 564 -9.14 -41.69 9.63
C ASN A 564 -10.60 -41.90 9.21
N MET A 565 -11.48 -40.96 9.55
CA MET A 565 -12.88 -40.96 9.15
C MET A 565 -13.03 -40.88 7.62
N ASN A 566 -12.27 -39.99 6.97
CA ASN A 566 -12.26 -39.86 5.52
C ASN A 566 -11.75 -41.13 4.83
N SER A 567 -10.71 -41.77 5.37
CA SER A 567 -10.21 -43.06 4.87
C SER A 567 -11.26 -44.18 4.98
N ARG A 568 -12.02 -44.21 6.09
CA ARG A 568 -13.15 -45.15 6.27
C ARG A 568 -14.26 -44.87 5.27
N LYS A 569 -14.61 -43.59 5.07
CA LYS A 569 -15.59 -43.15 4.07
C LYS A 569 -15.21 -43.58 2.66
N GLU A 570 -13.95 -43.37 2.25
CA GLU A 570 -13.45 -43.80 0.93
C GLU A 570 -13.52 -45.32 0.78
N SER A 571 -13.09 -46.07 1.80
CA SER A 571 -13.16 -47.54 1.79
C SER A 571 -14.60 -48.05 1.67
N LEU A 572 -15.54 -47.47 2.42
CA LEU A 572 -16.96 -47.82 2.34
C LEU A 572 -17.56 -47.48 0.97
N GLN A 573 -17.16 -46.36 0.36
CA GLN A 573 -17.60 -45.99 -0.99
C GLN A 573 -17.09 -47.00 -2.03
N GLU A 574 -15.82 -47.40 -1.97
CA GLU A 574 -15.26 -48.43 -2.86
C GLU A 574 -15.96 -49.79 -2.67
N ASP A 575 -16.32 -50.14 -1.43
CA ASP A 575 -17.05 -51.37 -1.12
C ASP A 575 -18.49 -51.33 -1.66
N VAL A 576 -19.19 -50.19 -1.56
CA VAL A 576 -20.51 -49.99 -2.18
C VAL A 576 -20.44 -50.17 -3.68
N ASP A 577 -19.49 -49.49 -4.34
CA ASP A 577 -19.34 -49.54 -5.79
C ASP A 577 -19.01 -50.96 -6.27
N SER A 578 -18.08 -51.64 -5.59
CA SER A 578 -17.69 -53.02 -5.89
C SER A 578 -18.85 -54.00 -5.70
N ALA A 579 -19.61 -53.85 -4.60
CA ALA A 579 -20.77 -54.70 -4.33
C ALA A 579 -21.88 -54.47 -5.38
N GLN A 580 -22.10 -53.23 -5.78
CA GLN A 580 -23.07 -52.85 -6.80
C GLN A 580 -22.66 -53.37 -8.20
N GLU A 581 -21.39 -53.22 -8.59
CA GLU A 581 -20.87 -53.75 -9.85
C GLU A 581 -20.94 -55.28 -9.92
N SER A 582 -20.58 -55.96 -8.82
CA SER A 582 -20.69 -57.42 -8.74
C SER A 582 -22.14 -57.89 -8.87
N LEU A 583 -23.08 -57.17 -8.25
CA LEU A 583 -24.52 -57.44 -8.36
C LEU A 583 -24.98 -57.24 -9.81
N ASP A 584 -24.66 -56.09 -10.40
CA ASP A 584 -25.06 -55.73 -11.76
C ASP A 584 -24.51 -56.71 -12.80
N SER A 585 -23.24 -57.08 -12.69
CA SER A 585 -22.57 -58.05 -13.57
C SER A 585 -23.23 -59.42 -13.51
N ARG A 586 -23.59 -59.89 -12.32
CA ARG A 586 -24.28 -61.17 -12.13
C ARG A 586 -25.65 -61.15 -12.80
N TYR A 587 -26.44 -60.09 -12.61
CA TYR A 587 -27.77 -59.99 -13.20
C TYR A 587 -27.75 -59.73 -14.71
N ALA A 588 -26.74 -59.04 -15.23
CA ALA A 588 -26.50 -58.90 -16.66
C ALA A 588 -26.21 -60.27 -17.31
N LEU A 589 -25.36 -61.10 -16.68
CA LEU A 589 -25.10 -62.47 -17.15
C LEU A 589 -26.38 -63.32 -17.12
N LEU A 590 -27.17 -63.25 -16.04
CA LEU A 590 -28.44 -63.97 -15.94
C LEU A 590 -29.43 -63.53 -17.02
N ALA A 591 -29.53 -62.23 -17.32
CA ALA A 591 -30.36 -61.71 -18.39
C ALA A 591 -29.89 -62.18 -19.78
N GLN A 592 -28.58 -62.19 -20.04
CA GLN A 592 -28.02 -62.70 -21.29
C GLN A 592 -28.29 -64.20 -21.48
N GLN A 593 -28.13 -64.99 -20.42
CA GLN A 593 -28.47 -66.42 -20.42
C GLN A 593 -29.96 -66.61 -20.71
N PHE A 594 -30.83 -65.84 -20.04
CA PHE A 594 -32.27 -65.87 -20.27
C PHE A 594 -32.64 -65.54 -21.73
N ALA A 595 -32.07 -64.48 -22.31
CA ALA A 595 -32.28 -64.11 -23.71
C ALA A 595 -31.79 -65.20 -24.69
N SER A 596 -30.62 -65.80 -24.41
CA SER A 596 -30.06 -66.89 -25.22
C SER A 596 -30.96 -68.13 -25.19
N TYR A 597 -31.50 -68.49 -24.02
CA TYR A 597 -32.50 -69.56 -23.91
C TYR A 597 -33.79 -69.22 -24.65
N GLY A 598 -34.25 -67.97 -24.59
CA GLY A 598 -35.39 -67.50 -25.40
C GLY A 598 -35.18 -67.73 -26.89
N ALA A 599 -33.99 -67.41 -27.41
CA ALA A 599 -33.63 -67.66 -28.82
C ALA A 599 -33.60 -69.17 -29.16
N VAL A 600 -33.03 -70.00 -28.29
CA VAL A 600 -33.01 -71.47 -28.46
C VAL A 600 -34.42 -72.06 -28.43
N ILE A 601 -35.27 -71.60 -27.53
CA ILE A 601 -36.68 -72.01 -27.44
C ILE A 601 -37.42 -71.62 -28.71
N ALA A 602 -37.28 -70.38 -29.17
CA ALA A 602 -37.88 -69.94 -30.44
C ALA A 602 -37.38 -70.77 -31.63
N GLN A 603 -36.10 -71.16 -31.65
CA GLN A 603 -35.57 -72.08 -32.66
C GLN A 603 -36.22 -73.47 -32.59
N PHE A 604 -36.35 -74.05 -31.39
CA PHE A 604 -37.03 -75.33 -31.19
C PHE A 604 -38.51 -75.27 -31.55
N GLU A 605 -39.21 -74.18 -31.20
CA GLU A 605 -40.60 -73.95 -31.59
C GLU A 605 -40.76 -73.88 -33.11
N ASN A 606 -39.85 -73.18 -33.79
CA ASN A 606 -39.82 -73.14 -35.25
C ASN A 606 -39.51 -74.52 -35.87
N GLN A 607 -38.56 -75.28 -35.32
CA GLN A 607 -38.27 -76.65 -35.77
C GLN A 607 -39.47 -77.58 -35.55
N PHE A 608 -40.14 -77.45 -34.40
CA PHE A 608 -41.32 -78.23 -34.06
C PHE A 608 -42.51 -77.87 -34.94
N ALA A 609 -42.74 -76.59 -35.21
CA ALA A 609 -43.76 -76.12 -36.16
C ALA A 609 -43.47 -76.64 -37.58
N GLY A 610 -42.20 -76.63 -38.01
CA GLY A 610 -41.75 -77.22 -39.26
C GLY A 610 -41.99 -78.73 -39.33
N LEU A 611 -41.64 -79.47 -38.28
CA LEU A 611 -41.91 -80.90 -38.16
C LEU A 611 -43.41 -81.19 -38.17
N LYS A 612 -44.20 -80.38 -37.47
CA LYS A 612 -45.66 -80.49 -37.44
C LYS A 612 -46.26 -80.28 -38.84
N MET A 613 -45.80 -79.27 -39.58
CA MET A 613 -46.18 -79.09 -40.99
C MET A 613 -45.80 -80.28 -41.86
N MET A 614 -44.62 -80.88 -41.67
CA MET A 614 -44.23 -82.11 -42.37
C MET A 614 -45.13 -83.30 -42.02
N ILE A 615 -45.49 -83.45 -40.73
CA ILE A 615 -46.43 -84.50 -40.27
C ILE A 615 -47.81 -84.27 -40.90
N GLU A 616 -48.33 -83.05 -40.85
CA GLU A 616 -49.62 -82.70 -41.45
C GLU A 616 -49.63 -82.90 -42.98
N GLN A 617 -48.56 -82.55 -43.68
CA GLN A 617 -48.39 -82.85 -45.11
C GLN A 617 -48.33 -84.36 -45.39
N SER A 618 -47.67 -85.14 -44.54
CA SER A 618 -47.61 -86.61 -44.67
C SER A 618 -48.95 -87.30 -44.43
N ILE A 619 -49.80 -86.72 -43.58
CA ILE A 619 -51.17 -87.21 -43.29
C ILE A 619 -52.15 -86.76 -44.38
N SER A 620 -51.93 -85.59 -45.01
CA SER A 620 -52.78 -85.04 -46.08
C SER A 620 -52.50 -85.63 -47.46
N GLY A 621 -51.38 -86.34 -47.62
CA GLY A 621 -50.96 -86.99 -48.87
C GLY A 621 -51.40 -88.45 -49.03
N ASN A 622 -52.33 -88.94 -48.19
CA ASN A 622 -52.83 -90.32 -48.19
C ASN A 622 -54.34 -90.40 -48.41
#